data_AF-A0A173Y9X9-F1
#
_entry.id   AF-A0A173Y9X9-F1
#
_cell.length_a   1.000
_cell.length_b   1.000
_cell.length_c   1.000
_cell.angle_alpha   90.00
_cell.angle_beta   90.00
_cell.angle_gamma   90.00
#
_symmetry.space_group_name_H-M   'P 1'
#
loop_
_entity.id
_entity.type
_entity.pdbx_description
1 polymer ?
#
loop_
_entity_poly.entity_id
_entity_poly.type
_entity_poly.pdbx_seq_one_letter_code
_entity_poly.pdbx_strand_id
1 'polypeptide(L)' 'MISKKALKDEIITYDIITYTDESGEVVNYVEVTLVDRIIDVYMDIKEVNIGLIANKIIEDNLYK' A
#
# COMPACT_ATOMS: atom_id res chain seq x y z
N MET A 1 -0.83 -12.11 13.33
CA MET A 1 -0.41 -10.82 12.76
C MET A 1 0.96 -11.04 12.13
N ILE A 2 1.08 -10.81 10.83
CA ILE A 2 2.35 -10.99 10.11
C ILE A 2 3.39 -10.00 10.66
N SER A 3 4.66 -10.41 10.73
CA SER A 3 5.72 -9.47 11.11
C SER A 3 6.01 -8.51 9.95
N LYS A 4 6.45 -7.28 10.26
CA LYS A 4 6.87 -6.32 9.23
C LYS A 4 7.92 -6.90 8.27
N LYS A 5 8.86 -7.70 8.79
CA LYS A 5 9.90 -8.34 7.97
C LYS A 5 9.27 -9.32 6.97
N ALA A 6 8.42 -10.22 7.45
CA ALA A 6 7.75 -11.20 6.59
C ALA A 6 6.85 -10.52 5.53
N LEU A 7 6.09 -9.49 5.92
CA LEU A 7 5.26 -8.74 4.97
C LEU A 7 6.09 -8.07 3.87
N LYS A 8 7.25 -7.50 4.20
CA LYS A 8 8.16 -6.93 3.20
C LYS A 8 8.67 -7.97 2.20
N ASP A 9 8.86 -9.21 2.65
CA ASP A 9 9.32 -10.31 1.80
C ASP A 9 8.20 -10.84 0.88
N GLU A 10 6.93 -10.57 1.22
CA GLU A 10 5.77 -10.91 0.39
C GLU A 10 5.42 -9.85 -0.67
N ILE A 11 5.94 -8.63 -0.54
CA ILE A 11 5.72 -7.56 -1.54
C ILE A 11 6.56 -7.88 -2.78
N ILE A 12 5.87 -8.13 -3.89
CA ILE A 12 6.48 -8.37 -5.21
C ILE A 12 6.79 -7.04 -5.88
N THR A 13 5.81 -6.15 -5.97
CA THR A 13 5.93 -4.82 -6.55
C THR A 13 4.91 -3.88 -5.92
N TYR A 14 5.10 -2.58 -6.13
CA TYR A 14 4.14 -1.56 -5.79
C TYR A 14 4.15 -0.44 -6.81
N ASP A 15 2.98 0.15 -7.05
CA ASP A 15 2.79 1.25 -7.99
C ASP A 15 2.05 2.40 -7.31
N ILE A 16 2.44 3.63 -7.62
CA ILE A 16 1.79 4.83 -7.11
C ILE A 16 0.64 5.17 -8.05
N ILE A 17 -0.58 5.20 -7.52
CA ILE A 17 -1.78 5.52 -8.27
C ILE A 17 -2.32 6.87 -7.82
N THR A 18 -2.55 7.74 -8.80
CA THR A 18 -3.19 9.05 -8.62
C THR A 18 -4.26 9.22 -9.68
N TYR A 19 -5.48 9.56 -9.25
CA TYR A 19 -6.56 9.93 -10.15
C TYR A 19 -7.46 10.99 -9.52
N THR A 20 -8.27 11.64 -10.35
CA THR A 20 -9.34 12.54 -9.89
C THR A 20 -10.66 11.80 -10.03
N ASP A 21 -11.42 11.72 -8.95
CA ASP A 21 -12.71 11.04 -8.94
C ASP A 21 -13.83 11.87 -9.60
N GLU A 22 -15.04 11.33 -9.65
CA GLU A 22 -16.21 11.99 -10.24
C GLU A 22 -16.63 13.27 -9.50
N SER A 23 -16.19 13.45 -8.25
CA SER A 23 -16.44 14.65 -7.43
C SER A 23 -15.36 15.72 -7.61
N GLY A 24 -14.29 15.43 -8.34
CA GLY A 24 -13.13 16.32 -8.50
C GLY A 24 -12.09 16.18 -7.39
N GLU A 25 -12.22 15.20 -6.49
CA GLU A 25 -11.26 14.94 -5.42
C GLU A 25 -10.06 14.16 -5.98
N VAL A 26 -8.86 14.56 -5.58
CA VAL A 26 -7.63 13.83 -5.95
C VAL A 26 -7.43 12.68 -4.98
N VAL A 27 -7.51 11.47 -5.49
CA VAL A 27 -7.29 10.23 -4.74
C VAL A 27 -5.88 9.74 -5.00
N ASN A 28 -5.14 9.43 -3.93
CA ASN A 28 -3.79 8.89 -3.98
C ASN A 28 -3.72 7.62 -3.13
N TYR A 29 -3.13 6.57 -3.70
CA TYR A 29 -2.82 5.35 -2.97
C TYR A 29 -1.64 4.62 -3.62
N VAL A 30 -1.10 3.66 -2.89
CA VAL A 30 -0.10 2.73 -3.40
C VAL A 30 -0.77 1.38 -3.61
N GLU A 31 -0.82 0.91 -4.85
CA GLU A 31 -1.26 -0.44 -5.17
C GLU A 31 -0.09 -1.39 -4.88
N VAL A 32 -0.29 -2.36 -3.99
CA VAL A 32 0.75 -3.29 -3.55
C VAL A 32 0.39 -4.68 -4.00
N THR A 33 1.23 -5.26 -4.87
CA THR A 33 1.10 -6.65 -5.29
C THR A 33 1.87 -7.54 -4.30
N LEU A 34 1.14 -8.37 -3.58
CA LEU A 34 1.66 -9.42 -2.71
C LEU A 34 1.64 -10.77 -3.43
N VAL A 35 2.21 -11.80 -2.81
CA VAL A 35 2.25 -13.16 -3.37
C VAL A 35 0.85 -13.74 -3.63
N ASP A 36 -0.14 -13.41 -2.80
CA ASP A 36 -1.47 -14.02 -2.83
C ASP A 36 -2.59 -13.07 -3.28
N ARG A 37 -2.37 -11.73 -3.23
CA ARG A 37 -3.39 -10.72 -3.51
C ARG A 37 -2.79 -9.36 -3.86
N ILE A 38 -3.64 -8.45 -4.31
CA ILE A 38 -3.33 -7.01 -4.45
C ILE A 38 -4.09 -6.25 -3.37
N ILE A 39 -3.46 -5.25 -2.76
CA ILE A 39 -4.09 -4.37 -1.78
C ILE A 39 -3.79 -2.90 -2.09
N ASP A 40 -4.79 -2.05 -1.86
CA ASP A 40 -4.66 -0.60 -1.98
C ASP A 40 -4.31 0.01 -0.63
N VAL A 41 -3.18 0.71 -0.57
CA VAL A 41 -2.66 1.33 0.66
C VAL A 41 -2.75 2.84 0.52
N TYR A 42 -3.75 3.43 1.16
CA TYR A 42 -3.97 4.88 1.17
C TYR A 42 -2.94 5.59 2.06
N MET A 43 -2.03 6.33 1.46
CA MET A 43 -0.95 7.05 2.14
C MET A 43 -0.48 8.27 1.34
N ASP A 44 0.32 9.14 1.98
CA ASP A 44 0.99 10.25 1.28
C ASP A 44 2.01 9.67 0.28
N ILE A 45 1.88 10.07 -0.98
CA ILE A 45 2.69 9.56 -2.09
C ILE A 45 3.96 10.38 -2.35
N LYS A 46 4.21 11.46 -1.60
CA LYS A 46 5.45 12.27 -1.72
C LYS A 46 6.70 11.47 -1.36
N GLU A 47 6.58 10.52 -0.43
CA GLU A 47 7.64 9.60 -0.05
C GLU A 47 7.08 8.19 0.13
N VAL A 48 7.45 7.29 -0.78
CA VAL A 48 6.99 5.90 -0.76
C VAL A 48 8.19 4.96 -0.77
N ASN A 49 8.25 4.06 0.21
CA ASN A 49 9.16 2.93 0.21
C ASN A 49 8.50 1.72 0.90
N ILE A 50 9.00 0.52 0.61
CA ILE A 50 8.52 -0.75 1.18
C ILE A 50 8.40 -0.73 2.72
N GLY A 51 9.28 -0.02 3.41
CA GLY A 51 9.25 0.09 4.87
C GLY A 51 8.06 0.89 5.40
N LEU A 52 7.66 1.95 4.70
CA LEU A 52 6.48 2.78 5.00
C LEU A 52 5.19 2.05 4.61
N ILE A 53 5.18 1.44 3.43
CA ILE A 53 4.05 0.61 2.95
C ILE A 53 3.73 -0.49 3.97
N ALA A 54 4.73 -1.28 4.36
CA ALA A 54 4.54 -2.38 5.31
C ALA A 54 4.06 -1.91 6.69
N ASN A 55 4.49 -0.72 7.15
CA ASN A 55 3.96 -0.13 8.38
C ASN A 55 2.47 0.18 8.23
N LYS A 56 2.11 0.86 7.14
CA LYS A 56 0.74 1.31 6.91
C LYS A 56 -0.24 0.15 6.79
N ILE A 57 0.15 -0.92 6.09
CA ILE A 57 -0.63 -2.17 5.98
C ILE A 57 -0.92 -2.78 7.37
N ILE A 58 0.06 -2.77 8.28
CA ILE A 58 -0.08 -3.31 9.63
C ILE A 58 -0.94 -2.37 10.50
N GLU A 59 -0.66 -1.06 10.46
CA GLU A 59 -1.40 -0.02 11.20
C GLU A 59 -2.89 -0.01 10.84
N ASP A 60 -3.20 -0.10 9.55
CA ASP A 60 -4.57 -0.08 9.02
C ASP A 60 -5.20 -1.49 8.97
N ASN A 61 -4.48 -2.53 9.39
CA ASN A 61 -4.93 -3.92 9.43
C ASN A 61 -5.46 -4.43 8.07
N LEU A 62 -4.75 -4.08 6.99
CA LEU A 62 -5.10 -4.41 5.60
C LEU A 62 -4.67 -5.82 5.18
N TYR A 63 -3.82 -6.48 5.98
CA TYR A 63 -3.35 -7.84 5.74
C TYR A 63 -3.93 -8.80 6.79
N LYS A 64 -4.96 -9.56 6.36
CA LYS A 64 -5.68 -10.56 7.17
C LYS A 64 -5.56 -11.95 6.55
#